data_AF-A0A1F1UZ16-F1
#
_entry.id   AF-A0A1F1UZ16-F1
#
_cell.length_a   1.000
_cell.length_b   1.000
_cell.length_c   1.000
_cell.angle_alpha   90.00
_cell.angle_beta   90.00
_cell.angle_gamma   90.00
#
_symmetry.space_group_name_H-M   'P 1'
#
loop_
_entity.id
_entity.type
_entity.pdbx_description
1 polymer ?
#
loop_
_entity_poly.entity_id
_entity_poly.type
_entity_poly.pdbx_seq_one_letter_code
_entity_poly.pdbx_strand_id
1 'polypeptide(L)' 'MTKHEEIHEAAQRVEVPLSDYMVRLFAEELPFVDSMSRGRIYELLREHKAAGKPEITSQEELPAEIRELMDL' A
#
# COMPACT_ATOMS: atom_id res chain seq x y z
N MET A 1 -19.15 -20.13 -18.87
CA MET A 1 -18.26 -20.19 -17.69
C MET A 1 -17.59 -18.83 -17.56
N THR A 2 -18.17 -17.95 -16.76
CA THR A 2 -17.62 -16.62 -16.49
C THR A 2 -16.45 -16.82 -15.53
N LYS A 3 -15.24 -16.74 -16.10
CA LYS A 3 -13.99 -16.78 -15.35
C LYS A 3 -14.07 -15.63 -14.35
N HIS A 4 -14.02 -15.96 -13.06
CA HIS A 4 -14.10 -14.96 -12.01
C HIS A 4 -12.98 -13.94 -12.26
N GLU A 5 -13.37 -12.71 -12.52
CA GLU A 5 -12.50 -11.55 -12.34
C GLU A 5 -12.18 -11.51 -10.85
N GLU A 6 -11.16 -12.29 -10.48
CA GLU A 6 -10.59 -12.33 -9.14
C GLU A 6 -9.97 -10.97 -8.86
N ILE A 7 -10.82 -10.03 -8.45
CA ILE A 7 -10.56 -9.04 -7.41
C ILE A 7 -9.21 -8.33 -7.59
N HIS A 8 -9.09 -7.56 -8.67
CA HIS A 8 -8.22 -6.37 -8.66
C HIS A 8 -9.05 -5.07 -8.66
N GLU A 9 -10.28 -5.13 -8.11
CA GLU A 9 -11.10 -3.93 -7.91
C GLU A 9 -10.58 -3.04 -6.76
N ALA A 10 -9.85 -3.61 -5.79
CA ALA A 10 -9.32 -2.84 -4.65
C ALA A 10 -8.23 -1.83 -5.06
N ALA A 11 -7.48 -2.13 -6.14
CA ALA A 11 -6.40 -1.26 -6.61
C ALA A 11 -6.91 -0.05 -7.43
N GLN A 12 -8.12 -0.09 -7.97
CA GLN A 12 -8.59 0.91 -8.94
C GLN A 12 -9.40 2.07 -8.35
N ARG A 13 -9.75 2.08 -7.06
CA ARG A 13 -10.50 3.20 -6.44
C ARG A 13 -10.09 3.56 -5.00
N VAL A 14 -8.92 3.11 -4.55
CA VAL A 14 -8.31 3.67 -3.34
C VAL A 14 -7.21 4.60 -3.82
N GLU A 15 -7.50 5.90 -3.86
CA GLU A 15 -6.47 6.93 -3.81
C GLU A 15 -5.64 6.69 -2.54
N VAL A 16 -4.60 5.85 -2.64
CA VAL A 16 -3.60 5.63 -1.60
C VAL A 16 -2.78 6.92 -1.47
N PRO A 17 -2.30 7.28 -0.27
CA PRO A 17 -1.54 8.51 -0.07
C PRO A 17 -0.08 8.32 -0.54
N LEU A 18 0.14 7.80 -1.75
CA LEU A 18 1.44 7.45 -2.31
C LEU A 18 1.61 8.17 -3.65
N SER A 19 2.78 8.76 -3.88
CA SER A 19 3.15 9.27 -5.21
C SER A 19 3.29 8.13 -6.24
N ASP A 20 3.28 8.45 -7.53
CA ASP A 20 3.51 7.47 -8.60
C ASP A 20 4.82 6.67 -8.46
N TYR A 21 5.84 7.28 -7.85
CA TYR A 21 7.09 6.59 -7.54
C TYR A 21 6.88 5.55 -6.43
N MET A 22 6.26 5.95 -5.31
CA MET A 22 5.99 5.05 -4.19
C MET A 22 4.99 3.94 -4.55
N VAL A 23 4.01 4.20 -5.42
CA VAL A 23 3.09 3.18 -5.94
C VAL A 23 3.85 2.07 -6.68
N ARG A 24 4.84 2.44 -7.50
CA ARG A 24 5.68 1.46 -8.22
C ARG A 24 6.58 0.66 -7.27
N LEU A 25 7.20 1.33 -6.30
CA LEU A 25 7.96 0.64 -5.25
C LEU A 25 7.10 -0.38 -4.52
N PHE A 26 5.89 0.00 -4.10
CA PHE A 26 4.98 -0.93 -3.45
C PHE A 26 4.58 -2.09 -4.36
N ALA A 27 4.36 -1.84 -5.65
CA ALA A 27 4.05 -2.90 -6.60
C ALA A 27 5.19 -3.92 -6.75
N GLU A 28 6.45 -3.47 -6.60
CA GLU A 28 7.65 -4.32 -6.65
C GLU A 28 7.86 -5.10 -5.34
N GLU A 29 7.60 -4.49 -4.18
CA GLU A 29 7.89 -5.07 -2.86
C GLU A 29 6.75 -5.93 -2.28
N LEU A 30 5.48 -5.54 -2.48
CA LEU A 30 4.32 -6.24 -1.91
C LEU A 30 4.24 -7.75 -2.21
N PRO A 31 4.69 -8.27 -3.38
CA PRO A 31 4.74 -9.71 -3.63
C PRO A 31 5.59 -10.50 -2.62
N PHE A 32 6.59 -9.87 -2.01
CA PHE A 32 7.49 -10.51 -1.03
C PHE A 32 6.98 -10.43 0.42
N VAL A 33 5.99 -9.59 0.68
CA VAL A 33 5.35 -9.43 1.99
C VAL A 33 4.27 -10.51 2.18
N ASP A 34 4.18 -11.13 3.37
CA ASP A 34 3.15 -12.12 3.66
C ASP A 34 1.73 -11.51 3.65
N SER A 35 0.70 -12.35 3.50
CA SER A 35 -0.67 -11.86 3.34
C SER A 35 -1.22 -11.11 4.56
N MET A 36 -0.79 -11.45 5.78
CA MET A 36 -1.23 -10.76 6.99
C MET A 36 -0.60 -9.37 7.05
N SER A 37 0.71 -9.29 6.82
CA SER A 37 1.46 -8.04 6.78
C SER A 37 0.98 -7.08 5.69
N ARG A 38 0.65 -7.59 4.49
CA ARG A 38 0.02 -6.78 3.43
C ARG A 38 -1.30 -6.16 3.87
N GLY A 39 -2.13 -6.90 4.60
CA GLY A 39 -3.38 -6.39 5.17
C GLY A 39 -3.14 -5.20 6.10
N ARG A 40 -2.13 -5.33 6.98
CA ARG A 40 -1.73 -4.27 7.91
C ARG A 40 -1.19 -3.03 7.20
N ILE A 41 -0.38 -3.20 6.14
CA ILE A 41 0.12 -2.09 5.32
C ILE A 41 -1.04 -1.27 4.74
N TYR A 42 -2.06 -1.91 4.15
CA TYR A 42 -3.21 -1.17 3.59
C TYR A 42 -4.06 -0.48 4.66
N GLU A 43 -4.14 -1.04 5.88
CA GLU A 43 -4.77 -0.37 7.01
C GLU A 43 -4.01 0.90 7.40
N LEU A 44 -2.69 0.81 7.57
CA LEU A 44 -1.83 1.95 7.91
C LEU A 44 -1.89 3.07 6.86
N LEU A 45 -1.90 2.72 5.56
CA LEU A 45 -2.08 3.71 4.49
C LEU A 45 -3.45 4.40 4.55
N ARG A 46 -4.52 3.66 4.88
CA ARG A 46 -5.86 4.23 5.09
C ARG A 46 -5.90 5.14 6.31
N GLU A 47 -5.30 4.74 7.42
CA GLU A 47 -5.19 5.57 8.63
C GLU A 47 -4.42 6.86 8.36
N HIS A 48 -3.30 6.78 7.64
CA HIS A 48 -2.51 7.96 7.24
C HIS A 48 -3.34 8.94 6.43
N LYS A 49 -4.08 8.46 5.43
CA LYS A 49 -5.01 9.28 4.64
C LYS A 49 -6.15 9.86 5.49
N ALA A 50 -6.78 9.04 6.34
CA ALA A 50 -7.89 9.45 7.20
C ALA A 50 -7.47 10.53 8.21
N ALA A 51 -6.21 10.52 8.64
CA ALA A 51 -5.62 11.56 9.47
C ALA A 51 -5.31 12.87 8.73
N GLY A 52 -5.56 12.96 7.41
CA GLY A 52 -5.30 14.14 6.60
C GLY A 52 -3.81 14.44 6.40
N LYS A 53 -2.95 13.43 6.54
CA LYS A 53 -1.50 13.56 6.32
C LYS A 53 -1.19 13.73 4.82
N PRO A 54 -0.05 14.34 4.48
CA PRO A 54 0.33 14.56 3.09
C PRO A 54 0.58 13.23 2.34
N GLU A 55 0.59 13.34 1.01
CA GLU A 55 1.08 12.29 0.13
C GLU A 55 2.51 11.89 0.50
N ILE A 56 2.77 10.59 0.51
CA ILE A 56 4.07 9.99 0.79
C ILE A 56 4.83 9.91 -0.52
N THR A 57 5.94 10.63 -0.58
CA THR A 57 6.77 10.78 -1.79
C THR A 57 8.11 10.07 -1.70
N SER A 58 8.49 9.60 -0.50
CA SER A 58 9.74 8.92 -0.20
C SER A 58 9.54 7.79 0.81
N GLN A 59 10.52 6.90 0.97
CA GLN A 59 10.44 5.80 1.92
C GLN A 59 10.47 6.31 3.37
N GLU A 60 11.24 7.36 3.65
CA GLU A 60 11.41 7.95 4.98
C GLU A 60 10.11 8.53 5.56
N GLU A 61 9.19 8.93 4.68
CA GLU A 61 7.87 9.45 5.02
C GLU A 61 6.85 8.36 5.39
N LEU A 62 7.17 7.09 5.11
CA LEU A 62 6.29 5.98 5.47
C LEU A 62 6.13 5.87 6.99
N PRO A 63 4.92 5.53 7.49
CA PRO A 63 4.75 5.05 8.85
C PRO A 63 5.81 4.00 9.17
N ALA A 64 6.46 4.11 10.33
CA ALA A 64 7.59 3.26 10.69
C ALA A 64 7.27 1.75 10.59
N GLU A 65 6.07 1.37 11.00
CA GLU A 65 5.58 -0.01 10.90
C GLU A 65 5.52 -0.51 9.45
N ILE A 66 5.19 0.34 8.46
CA ILE A 66 5.23 -0.07 7.04
C ILE A 66 6.66 -0.37 6.60
N ARG A 67 7.63 0.46 7.00
CA ARG A 67 9.05 0.23 6.67
C ARG A 67 9.56 -1.08 7.26
N GLU A 68 9.20 -1.37 8.51
CA GLU A 68 9.55 -2.62 9.18
C GLU A 68 8.91 -3.85 8.51
N LEU A 69 7.63 -3.76 8.11
CA LEU A 69 6.93 -4.86 7.44
C LEU A 69 7.44 -5.13 6.01
N MET A 70 8.03 -4.12 5.36
CA MET A 70 8.55 -4.19 4.00
C MET A 70 10.08 -4.32 3.92
N ASP A 71 10.78 -4.30 5.05
CA ASP A 71 12.26 -4.32 5.15
C ASP A 71 12.94 -3.20 4.33
N LEU A 72 12.40 -1.97 4.45
CA LEU A 72 12.83 -0.75 3.74
C LEU A 72 13.72 0.17 4.57
#